data_AF-A0A7Y0SIB1-F1
#
_entry.id   AF-A0A7Y0SIB1-F1
#
_cell.length_a   1.000
_cell.length_b   1.000
_cell.length_c   1.000
_cell.angle_alpha   90.00
_cell.angle_beta   90.00
_cell.angle_gamma   90.00
#
_symmetry.space_group_name_H-M   'P 1'
#
loop_
_entity.id
_entity.type
_entity.pdbx_description
1 polymer ?
#
loop_
_entity_poly.entity_id
_entity_poly.type
_entity_poly.pdbx_seq_one_letter_code
_entity_poly.pdbx_strand_id
1 'polypeptide(L)'
;WLDLGREAVLPVQLTDEALRRTEQRAVVLQLERLMDYPMVRAGVDAGRIALHGWHYVIEDGEVHVFDVHRGAFVPASSAEHSG
;
A
#
# COMPACT_ATOMS: atom_id res chain seq x y z
N TRP A 1 -14.90 -32.96 -7.94
CA TRP A 1 -14.76 -31.95 -6.87
C TRP A 1 -14.62 -30.55 -7.44
N LEU A 2 -13.65 -30.30 -8.33
CA LEU A 2 -13.51 -29.00 -9.01
C LEU A 2 -14.75 -28.57 -9.82
N ASP A 3 -15.52 -29.52 -10.38
CA ASP A 3 -16.76 -29.20 -11.11
C ASP A 3 -17.87 -28.63 -10.23
N LEU A 4 -17.94 -28.99 -8.95
CA LEU A 4 -18.93 -28.46 -8.01
C LEU A 4 -18.66 -27.00 -7.65
N GLY A 5 -17.40 -26.55 -7.75
CA GLY A 5 -17.01 -25.16 -7.47
C GLY A 5 -17.31 -24.20 -8.62
N ARG A 6 -17.60 -24.71 -9.82
CA ARG A 6 -17.78 -23.90 -11.04
C ARG A 6 -19.00 -22.98 -10.96
N GLU A 7 -20.07 -23.43 -10.31
CA GLU A 7 -21.30 -22.64 -10.08
C GLU A 7 -21.14 -21.62 -8.95
N ALA A 8 -20.15 -21.78 -8.08
CA ALA A 8 -19.88 -20.89 -6.96
C ALA A 8 -18.91 -19.73 -7.30
N VAL A 9 -18.46 -19.65 -8.56
CA VAL A 9 -17.57 -18.59 -9.02
C VAL A 9 -18.31 -17.26 -8.99
N LEU A 10 -17.88 -16.36 -8.12
CA LEU A 10 -18.35 -14.97 -8.13
C LEU A 10 -17.88 -14.29 -9.42
N PRO A 11 -18.69 -13.42 -10.05
CA PRO A 11 -18.35 -12.73 -11.28
C PRO A 11 -17.37 -11.56 -11.04
N VAL A 12 -16.28 -11.84 -10.32
CA VAL A 12 -15.20 -10.88 -10.07
C VAL A 12 -14.14 -11.11 -11.12
N GLN A 13 -13.93 -10.12 -11.98
CA GLN A 13 -12.79 -10.11 -12.89
C GLN A 13 -11.57 -9.58 -12.15
N LEU A 14 -10.60 -10.46 -11.89
CA LEU A 14 -9.28 -10.03 -11.47
C LEU A 14 -8.61 -9.33 -12.66
N THR A 15 -8.21 -8.09 -12.45
CA THR A 15 -7.44 -7.31 -13.42
C THR A 15 -6.16 -6.86 -12.75
N ASP A 16 -5.10 -6.66 -13.53
CA ASP A 16 -3.81 -6.20 -12.99
C ASP A 16 -3.97 -4.86 -12.25
N GLU A 17 -4.85 -4.00 -12.73
CA GLU A 17 -5.20 -2.74 -12.06
C GLU A 17 -5.86 -2.99 -10.70
N ALA A 18 -6.83 -3.91 -10.62
CA ALA A 18 -7.49 -4.25 -9.36
C ALA A 18 -6.50 -4.86 -8.35
N LEU A 19 -5.58 -5.70 -8.81
CA LEU A 19 -4.51 -6.27 -7.98
C LEU A 19 -3.57 -5.17 -7.49
N ARG A 20 -3.09 -4.30 -8.38
CA ARG A 20 -2.16 -3.20 -8.05
C ARG A 20 -2.78 -2.21 -7.07
N ARG A 21 -4.04 -1.83 -7.26
CA ARG A 21 -4.75 -0.97 -6.28
C ARG A 21 -4.97 -1.66 -4.94
N THR A 22 -5.16 -2.99 -4.93
CA THR A 22 -5.29 -3.76 -3.70
C THR A 22 -3.98 -3.77 -2.92
N GLU A 23 -2.85 -3.97 -3.59
CA GLU A 23 -1.51 -3.91 -2.99
C GLU A 23 -1.22 -2.52 -2.39
N GLN A 24 -1.46 -1.45 -3.17
CA GLN A 24 -1.31 -0.07 -2.70
C GLN A 24 -2.20 0.23 -1.49
N ARG A 25 -3.47 -0.20 -1.52
CA ARG A 25 -4.39 -0.03 -0.38
C ARG A 25 -3.93 -0.80 0.85
N ALA A 26 -3.35 -2.00 0.68
CA ALA A 26 -2.84 -2.79 1.79
C ALA A 26 -1.71 -2.05 2.53
N VAL A 27 -0.81 -1.38 1.81
CA VAL A 27 0.26 -0.55 2.38
C VAL A 27 -0.33 0.60 3.21
N VAL A 28 -1.29 1.35 2.65
CA VAL A 28 -1.95 2.45 3.38
C VAL A 28 -2.64 1.95 4.66
N LEU A 29 -3.35 0.82 4.59
CA LEU A 29 -4.00 0.22 5.75
C LEU A 29 -2.97 -0.21 6.82
N GLN A 30 -1.79 -0.70 6.44
CA GLN A 30 -0.75 -1.01 7.43
C GLN A 30 -0.18 0.26 8.08
N LEU A 31 -0.01 1.35 7.33
CA LEU A 31 0.39 2.64 7.90
C LEU A 31 -0.64 3.17 8.90
N GLU A 32 -1.93 3.11 8.55
CA GLU A 32 -3.03 3.47 9.45
C GLU A 32 -2.98 2.62 10.74
N ARG A 33 -2.84 1.30 10.61
CA ARG A 33 -2.70 0.39 11.76
C ARG A 33 -1.47 0.69 12.61
N LEU A 34 -0.34 1.04 11.99
CA LEU A 34 0.87 1.41 12.72
C LEU A 34 0.62 2.65 13.59
N MET A 35 -0.14 3.63 13.09
CA MET A 35 -0.54 4.81 13.86
C MET A 35 -1.52 4.49 14.99
N ASP A 36 -2.27 3.39 14.94
CA ASP A 36 -3.15 2.98 16.05
C ASP A 36 -2.37 2.52 17.29
N TYR A 37 -1.08 2.17 17.13
CA TYR A 37 -0.25 1.84 18.27
C TYR A 37 0.25 3.10 19.01
N PRO A 38 -0.02 3.25 20.33
CA PRO A 38 0.31 4.47 21.05
C PRO A 38 1.80 4.86 21.04
N MET A 39 2.71 3.90 21.09
CA MET A 39 4.15 4.17 21.07
C MET A 39 4.64 4.66 19.71
N VAL A 40 4.04 4.18 18.62
CA VAL A 40 4.39 4.60 17.26
C VAL A 40 3.88 6.01 17.03
N ARG A 41 2.61 6.26 17.33
CA ARG A 41 2.01 7.60 17.25
C ARG A 41 2.79 8.63 18.06
N ALA A 42 3.11 8.33 19.32
CA ALA A 42 3.90 9.23 20.16
C ALA A 42 5.32 9.46 19.64
N GLY A 43 5.90 8.50 18.91
CA GLY A 43 7.18 8.66 18.23
C GLY A 43 7.09 9.54 16.99
N VAL A 44 6.03 9.37 16.19
CA VAL A 44 5.76 10.15 14.98
C VAL A 44 5.42 11.59 15.32
N ASP A 45 4.49 11.82 16.25
CA ASP A 45 4.07 13.16 16.68
C ASP A 45 5.24 13.96 17.28
N ALA A 46 6.22 13.27 17.87
CA ALA A 46 7.42 13.87 18.43
C ALA A 46 8.59 13.97 17.43
N GLY A 47 8.39 13.61 16.16
CA GLY A 47 9.41 13.63 15.11
C GLY A 47 10.58 12.67 15.33
N ARG A 48 10.42 11.65 16.18
CA ARG A 48 11.45 10.62 16.45
C ARG A 48 11.33 9.39 15.54
N ILE A 49 10.15 9.20 14.95
CA ILE A 49 9.84 8.10 14.03
C ILE A 49 9.20 8.71 12.78
N ALA A 50 9.61 8.24 11.60
CA ALA A 50 8.93 8.51 10.35
C ALA A 50 8.34 7.20 9.83
N LEU A 51 7.13 7.24 9.28
CA LEU A 51 6.48 6.10 8.66
C LEU A 51 6.44 6.31 7.15
N HIS A 52 6.95 5.33 6.42
CA HIS A 52 7.06 5.36 4.96
C HIS A 52 6.35 4.14 4.37
N GLY A 53 5.47 4.35 3.40
CA GLY A 53 4.78 3.27 2.68
C GLY A 53 5.39 3.08 1.30
N TRP A 54 5.98 1.92 1.04
CA TRP A 54 6.59 1.61 -0.25
C TRP A 54 5.81 0.50 -0.96
N HIS A 55 5.65 0.64 -2.27
CA HIS A 55 5.08 -0.36 -3.16
C HIS A 55 6.08 -0.63 -4.29
N TYR A 56 6.58 -1.86 -4.37
CA TYR A 56 7.57 -2.26 -5.39
C TYR A 56 6.88 -3.03 -6.51
N VAL A 57 7.07 -2.56 -7.74
CA VAL A 57 6.61 -3.24 -8.94
C VAL A 57 7.79 -4.03 -9.49
N ILE A 58 7.75 -5.35 -9.35
CA ILE A 58 8.87 -6.24 -9.70
C ILE A 58 9.11 -6.23 -11.21
N GLU A 59 8.03 -6.25 -11.99
CA GLU A 59 8.06 -6.34 -13.46
C GLU A 59 8.77 -5.13 -14.09
N ASP A 60 8.56 -3.96 -13.52
CA ASP A 60 9.07 -2.68 -14.02
C ASP A 60 10.36 -2.24 -13.30
N GLY A 61 10.71 -2.91 -12.20
CA GLY A 61 11.84 -2.53 -11.34
C GLY A 61 11.63 -1.20 -10.60
N GLU A 62 10.37 -0.76 -10.46
CA GLU A 62 10.03 0.57 -9.95
C GLU A 62 9.58 0.52 -8.49
N VAL A 63 10.04 1.50 -7.71
CA VAL A 63 9.55 1.74 -6.33
C VAL A 63 8.61 2.94 -6.38
N HIS A 64 7.43 2.78 -5.80
CA HIS A 64 6.48 3.86 -5.55
C HIS A 64 6.41 4.13 -4.04
N VAL A 65 6.40 5.40 -3.66
CA VAL A 65 6.28 5.86 -2.27
C VAL A 65 4.90 6.49 -2.09
N PHE A 66 4.24 6.18 -0.98
CA PHE A 66 2.99 6.83 -0.61
C PHE A 66 3.26 8.25 -0.07
N ASP A 67 2.85 9.26 -0.83
CA ASP A 67 2.90 10.66 -0.44
C ASP A 67 1.62 10.99 0.34
N VAL A 68 1.78 11.29 1.63
CA VAL A 68 0.67 11.62 2.54
C VAL A 68 -0.01 12.95 2.20
N HIS A 69 0.71 13.91 1.62
CA HIS A 69 0.16 15.22 1.23
C HIS A 69 -0.69 15.09 -0.03
N ARG A 70 -0.28 14.22 -0.96
CA ARG A 70 -1.02 13.96 -2.22
C ARG A 70 -2.05 12.84 -2.08
N GLY A 71 -1.97 12.04 -1.03
CA GLY A 71 -2.83 10.87 -0.82
C GLY A 71 -2.66 9.82 -1.92
N ALA A 72 -1.46 9.73 -2.52
CA ALA A 72 -1.20 8.93 -3.71
C ALA A 72 0.20 8.31 -3.70
N PHE A 73 0.34 7.19 -4.40
CA PHE A 73 1.65 6.60 -4.70
C PHE A 73 2.32 7.39 -5.82
N VAL A 74 3.55 7.83 -5.59
CA VAL A 74 4.40 8.53 -6.57
C VAL A 74 5.69 7.76 -6.80
N PRO A 75 6.29 7.80 -7.99
CA PRO A 75 7.59 7.16 -8.21
C PRO A 75 8.63 7.66 -7.21
N ALA A 76 9.44 6.77 -6.64
CA ALA A 76 10.48 7.12 -5.68
C ALA A 76 11.53 8.08 -6.27
N SER A 77 11.75 8.04 -7.59
CA SER A 77 12.58 9.00 -8.32
C SER A 77 12.06 10.44 -8.28
N SER A 78 10.78 10.62 -7.96
CA SER A 78 10.07 11.90 -7.95
C SER A 78 9.52 12.27 -6.56
N ALA A 79 9.77 11.44 -5.54
CA ALA A 79 9.34 11.70 -4.18
C ALA A 79 10.31 12.69 -3.52
N GLU A 80 9.87 13.92 -3.27
CA GLU A 80 10.69 14.97 -2.64
C GLU A 80 11.01 14.67 -1.15
N HIS A 81 10.32 13.70 -0.55
CA HIS A 81 10.48 13.35 0.87
C HIS A 81 10.56 11.83 1.06
N SER A 82 11.78 11.33 1.22
CA SER A 82 12.08 9.98 1.74
C SER A 82 12.53 10.03 3.21
N GLY A 83 12.30 11.16 3.89
CA GLY A 83 12.76 11.46 5.25
C GLY A 83 11.64 11.37 6.26
#